data_AF-A0A412ZCB8-F1
#
_entry.id   AF-A0A412ZCB8-F1
#
_cell.length_a   1.000
_cell.length_b   1.000
_cell.length_c   1.000
_cell.angle_alpha   90.00
_cell.angle_beta   90.00
_cell.angle_gamma   90.00
#
_symmetry.space_group_name_H-M   'P 1'
#
loop_
_entity.id
_entity.type
_entity.pdbx_description
1 polymer ?
#
loop_
_entity_poly.entity_id
_entity_poly.type
_entity_poly.pdbx_seq_one_letter_code
_entity_poly.pdbx_strand_id
1 'polypeptide(L)' 'MEYYTFEQLKEMAFKDGITGNKVAVGIWAKMNGFLKKKKQINKRRITFYFKLDDWQPQNV' A
#
# COMPACT_ATOMS: atom_id res chain seq x y z
N MET A 1 -3.09 3.00 -14.01
CA MET A 1 -2.39 2.88 -12.72
C MET A 1 -3.14 3.71 -11.68
N GLU A 2 -3.95 3.03 -10.88
CA GLU A 2 -4.77 3.66 -9.83
C GLU A 2 -3.92 3.93 -8.58
N TYR A 3 -4.17 5.06 -7.90
CA TYR A 3 -3.47 5.43 -6.68
C TYR A 3 -4.40 5.34 -5.47
N TYR A 4 -3.92 4.71 -4.42
CA TYR A 4 -4.61 4.54 -3.15
C TYR A 4 -3.95 5.37 -2.05
N THR A 5 -4.77 5.94 -1.19
CA THR A 5 -4.31 6.51 0.08
C THR A 5 -4.02 5.40 1.08
N PHE A 6 -3.34 5.73 2.17
CA PHE A 6 -3.11 4.77 3.25
C PHE A 6 -4.43 4.28 3.88
N GLU A 7 -5.46 5.13 3.94
CA GLU A 7 -6.76 4.76 4.53
C GLU A 7 -7.50 3.75 3.67
N GLN A 8 -7.51 3.94 2.35
CA GLN A 8 -8.07 2.96 1.41
C GLN A 8 -7.31 1.62 1.49
N LEU A 9 -5.99 1.67 1.58
CA LEU A 9 -5.14 0.49 1.77
C LEU A 9 -5.46 -0.26 3.07
N LYS A 10 -5.72 0.50 4.14
CA LYS A 10 -6.08 -0.03 5.45
C LYS A 10 -7.46 -0.71 5.40
N GLU A 11 -8.44 -0.10 4.75
CA GLU A 11 -9.77 -0.71 4.60
C GLU A 11 -9.72 -2.02 3.81
N MET A 12 -8.94 -2.07 2.73
CA MET A 12 -8.72 -3.30 1.97
C MET A 12 -8.06 -4.38 2.83
N ALA A 13 -6.98 -4.05 3.54
CA ALA A 13 -6.33 -4.98 4.45
C ALA A 13 -7.27 -5.50 5.55
N PHE A 14 -8.15 -4.63 6.07
CA PHE A 14 -9.10 -4.99 7.11
C PHE A 14 -10.20 -5.94 6.60
N LYS A 15 -10.64 -5.77 5.34
CA LYS A 15 -11.56 -6.71 4.69
C LYS A 15 -10.94 -8.10 4.51
N ASP A 16 -9.63 -8.16 4.30
CA ASP A 16 -8.85 -9.41 4.24
C ASP A 16 -8.53 -9.99 5.64
N GLY A 17 -9.09 -9.42 6.71
CA GLY A 17 -8.90 -9.90 8.07
C GLY A 17 -7.59 -9.44 8.75
N ILE A 18 -6.79 -8.60 8.09
CA ILE A 18 -5.59 -8.02 8.69
C ILE A 18 -5.99 -6.94 9.69
N THR A 19 -6.21 -7.35 10.92
CA THR A 19 -6.43 -6.44 12.05
C THR A 19 -5.08 -6.10 12.67
N GLY A 20 -4.73 -4.81 12.72
CA GLY A 20 -3.41 -4.43 13.25
C GLY A 20 -3.02 -2.97 13.06
N ASN A 21 -1.75 -2.70 13.36
CA ASN A 21 -1.14 -1.38 13.27
C ASN A 21 -0.65 -1.07 11.83
N LYS A 22 -0.09 0.12 11.61
CA LYS A 22 0.38 0.54 10.28
C LYS A 22 1.43 -0.39 9.66
N VAL A 23 2.17 -1.15 10.47
CA VAL A 23 3.18 -2.10 9.99
C VAL A 23 2.51 -3.31 9.35
N ALA A 24 1.49 -3.88 9.99
CA ALA A 24 0.74 -5.02 9.45
C ALA A 24 0.11 -4.68 8.08
N VAL A 25 -0.53 -3.51 7.97
CA VAL A 25 -1.08 -3.00 6.70
C VAL A 25 0.02 -2.84 5.64
N GLY A 26 1.19 -2.34 6.03
CA GLY A 26 2.33 -2.19 5.12
C GLY A 26 2.90 -3.51 4.61
N ILE A 27 2.94 -4.55 5.47
CA ILE A 27 3.36 -5.90 5.09
C ILE A 27 2.33 -6.52 4.14
N TRP A 28 1.04 -6.48 4.50
CA TRP A 28 -0.04 -6.97 3.63
C TRP A 28 -0.03 -6.29 2.27
N ALA A 29 0.18 -4.97 2.24
CA ALA A 29 0.25 -4.21 1.00
C ALA A 29 1.40 -4.70 0.11
N LYS A 30 2.59 -4.89 0.69
CA LYS A 30 3.74 -5.44 -0.05
C LYS A 30 3.40 -6.83 -0.61
N MET A 31 2.82 -7.72 0.21
CA MET A 31 2.45 -9.08 -0.21
C MET A 31 1.36 -9.12 -1.29
N ASN A 32 0.55 -8.08 -1.40
CA ASN A 32 -0.51 -7.94 -2.42
C ASN A 32 -0.09 -7.10 -3.64
N GLY A 33 1.22 -6.83 -3.79
CA GLY A 33 1.76 -6.12 -4.95
C GLY A 33 1.56 -4.61 -4.94
N PHE A 34 1.23 -4.03 -3.79
CA PHE A 34 1.20 -2.58 -3.65
C PHE A 34 2.60 -2.02 -3.43
N LEU A 35 2.96 -1.06 -4.28
CA LEU A 35 4.16 -0.26 -4.16
C LEU A 35 3.82 1.14 -3.65
N LYS A 36 4.80 1.79 -3.01
CA LYS A 36 4.65 3.16 -2.49
C LYS A 36 5.44 4.15 -3.33
N LYS A 37 4.81 5.28 -3.67
CA LYS A 37 5.44 6.43 -4.32
C LYS A 37 5.31 7.66 -3.43
N LYS A 38 6.43 8.30 -3.11
CA LYS A 38 6.45 9.57 -2.39
C LYS A 38 6.45 10.71 -3.41
N LYS A 39 5.51 11.64 -3.28
CA LYS A 39 5.47 12.86 -4.09
C LYS A 39 5.40 14.07 -3.18
N GLN A 40 6.15 15.11 -3.51
CA GLN A 40 6.04 16.40 -2.85
C GLN A 40 5.07 17.27 -3.64
N ILE A 41 4.03 17.75 -2.99
CA ILE A 41 3.01 18.64 -3.56
C ILE A 41 2.82 19.78 -2.57
N ASN A 42 2.95 21.04 -3.01
CA ASN A 42 2.79 22.23 -2.17
C ASN A 42 3.61 22.18 -0.87
N LYS A 43 4.89 21.79 -0.95
CA LYS A 43 5.80 21.57 0.20
C LYS A 43 5.37 20.47 1.19
N ARG A 44 4.30 19.72 0.93
CA ARG A 44 3.86 18.56 1.71
C ARG A 44 4.27 17.25 1.03
N ARG A 45 4.86 16.33 1.79
CA ARG A 45 5.22 15.00 1.30
C ARG A 45 4.04 14.06 1.48
N ILE A 46 3.50 13.55 0.37
CA ILE A 46 2.38 12.61 0.37
C ILE A 46 2.89 11.27 -0.14
N THR A 47 2.45 10.19 0.51
CA THR A 47 2.75 8.82 0.08
C THR A 47 1.49 8.25 -0.56
N PHE A 48 1.62 7.84 -1.82
CA PHE A 48 0.58 7.16 -2.57
C PHE A 48 0.97 5.70 -2.73
N TYR A 49 -0.03 4.82 -2.79
CA TYR A 49 0.15 3.41 -3.08
C TYR A 49 -0.42 3.10 -4.45
N PHE A 50 0.16 2.16 -5.18
CA PHE A 50 -0.39 1.70 -6.46
C PHE A 50 -0.11 0.21 -6.58
N LYS A 51 -1.04 -0.52 -7.19
CA LYS A 51 -0.91 -1.97 -7.39
C LYS A 51 -0.19 -2.21 -8.73
N LEU A 52 0.80 -3.10 -8.73
CA LEU A 52 1.31 -3.68 -9.97
C LEU A 52 0.47 -4.92 -10.28
N ASP A 53 -0.10 -5.00 -11.48
CA ASP A 53 -0.88 -6.16 -11.90
C ASP A 53 -0.01 -7.42 -12.07
N ASP A 54 1.26 -7.26 -12.45
CA ASP A 54 2.23 -8.38 -12.64
C ASP A 54 3.20 -8.56 -11.46
N TRP A 55 2.86 -8.10 -10.26
CA TRP A 55 3.76 -8.24 -9.11
C TRP A 55 3.79 -9.68 -8.59
N GLN A 56 4.93 -10.35 -8.72
CA GLN A 56 5.21 -11.58 -7.99
C GLN A 56 6.06 -11.28 -6.75
N PRO A 57 5.72 -11.84 -5.57
CA PRO A 57 6.61 -11.78 -4.43
C PRO A 57 7.92 -12.45 -4.82
N GLN A 58 9.01 -11.66 -4.91
CA GLN A 58 10.34 -12.23 -5.06
C GLN A 58 10.57 -13.12 -3.84
N ASN A 59 10.73 -14.43 -4.08
CA ASN A 59 11.12 -15.40 -3.06
C ASN A 59 12.46 -14.92 -2.48
N VAL A 60 12.43 -14.44 -1.24
CA VAL A 60 13.64 -14.13 -0.44
C VAL A 60 13.98 -15.36 0.37
#